data_AF-A0A1N6KX35-F1
#
_entry.id   AF-A0A1N6KX35-F1
#
_cell.length_a   1.000
_cell.length_b   1.000
_cell.length_c   1.000
_cell.angle_alpha   90.00
_cell.angle_beta   90.00
_cell.angle_gamma   90.00
#
_symmetry.space_group_name_H-M   'P 1'
#
loop_
_entity.id
_entity.type
_entity.pdbx_description
1 polymer ?
#
loop_
_entity_poly.entity_id
_entity_poly.type
_entity_poly.pdbx_seq_one_letter_code
_entity_poly.pdbx_strand_id
1 'polypeptide(L)'
;MTNIETFSRQPRFAPGAKVRVRSGVASPDFADIPLGGWTGTVEETGDSEVPIHYKIEWDQRTLDAMHPVYLKRCARDDLEPEFVWLAESDVEPDDGTVVPIAQPTEIQTPPLSESDQDDRVRKVFGLTHDDPLPEICHETLLAYYVYLTTHLKFPFTTTYSVDSEEVGPFAHKRITMKVTGLLDPEGENLDLEDGLICTCDDRGEAIEIPLANIEVKRKSPNFKLISDYENWFVSGPRSYEDDVDPDAEFEAFGADVPPLTVSFFIKWGLVGLVIVSLLGAAIGAGLRTLNGAGLAAMLWGIPLGMLGALVSGLFGKIAGTVGRFRYGAHFGVFLGSFVGGLSGVIAGVAAVALPWSLVGLVAGILWGRHLSARPRRLLALLRTGSYALLGSCCGILVSAFKHDQARATAGAVSGILIGLAVVAGLILLRIMIGLIKSRPTGVDEPEKAVWELEAPDHTRGQT
;
A
#
# COMPACT_ATOMS: atom_id res chain seq x y z
N MET A 1 56.60 3.57 -32.49
CA MET A 1 55.45 2.81 -31.97
C MET A 1 56.00 1.50 -31.46
N THR A 2 56.17 1.36 -30.15
CA THR A 2 56.70 0.15 -29.51
C THR A 2 55.50 -0.72 -29.19
N ASN A 3 55.39 -1.90 -29.83
CA ASN A 3 54.42 -2.91 -29.42
C ASN A 3 54.78 -3.38 -28.02
N ILE A 4 53.99 -2.96 -27.02
CA ILE A 4 54.04 -3.58 -25.71
C ILE A 4 53.25 -4.88 -25.87
N GLU A 5 53.95 -5.99 -26.04
CA GLU A 5 53.36 -7.32 -25.88
C GLU A 5 52.86 -7.43 -24.44
N THR A 6 51.56 -7.26 -24.24
CA THR A 6 50.89 -7.58 -22.98
C THR A 6 50.93 -9.09 -22.84
N PHE A 7 51.93 -9.60 -22.13
CA PHE A 7 51.96 -10.97 -21.65
C PHE A 7 50.76 -11.16 -20.72
N SER A 8 49.71 -11.83 -21.22
CA SER A 8 48.59 -12.27 -20.41
C SER A 8 49.13 -13.24 -19.35
N ARG A 9 49.16 -12.78 -18.10
CA ARG A 9 49.57 -13.59 -16.96
C ARG A 9 48.43 -14.56 -16.66
N GLN A 10 48.71 -15.86 -16.64
CA GLN A 10 47.72 -16.86 -16.25
C GLN A 10 47.43 -16.76 -14.75
N PRO A 11 46.16 -16.93 -14.33
CA PRO A 11 45.81 -16.96 -12.92
C PRO A 11 46.45 -18.16 -12.21
N ARG A 12 46.98 -17.93 -11.01
CA ARG A 12 47.58 -18.95 -10.16
C ARG A 12 46.56 -19.95 -9.61
N PHE A 13 45.32 -19.50 -9.35
CA PHE A 13 44.25 -20.31 -8.80
C PHE A 13 43.12 -20.46 -9.82
N ALA A 14 42.65 -21.68 -10.03
CA ALA A 14 41.48 -21.95 -10.87
C ALA A 14 40.20 -21.90 -10.03
N PRO A 15 39.02 -21.65 -10.66
CA PRO A 15 37.73 -21.86 -10.00
C PRO A 15 37.64 -23.23 -9.33
N GLY A 16 37.11 -23.28 -8.12
CA GLY A 16 37.06 -24.45 -7.24
C GLY A 16 38.30 -24.63 -6.34
N ALA A 17 39.37 -23.84 -6.51
CA ALA A 17 40.53 -23.90 -5.65
C ALA A 17 40.21 -23.37 -4.24
N LYS A 18 40.61 -24.11 -3.20
CA LYS A 18 40.54 -23.63 -1.82
C LYS A 18 41.69 -22.69 -1.50
N VAL A 19 41.35 -21.53 -0.96
CA VAL A 19 42.30 -20.46 -0.67
C VAL A 19 42.10 -19.92 0.74
N ARG A 20 43.18 -19.38 1.29
CA ARG A 20 43.21 -18.68 2.57
C ARG A 20 43.74 -17.27 2.36
N VAL A 21 43.15 -16.31 3.05
CA VAL A 21 43.62 -14.92 3.04
C VAL A 21 44.86 -14.79 3.92
N ARG A 22 45.90 -14.14 3.39
CA ARG A 22 47.17 -13.93 4.11
C ARG A 22 46.99 -13.05 5.34
N SER A 23 47.83 -13.27 6.35
CA SER A 23 47.90 -12.39 7.52
C SER A 23 48.20 -10.95 7.13
N GLY A 24 47.51 -10.00 7.75
CA GLY A 24 47.68 -8.56 7.52
C GLY A 24 46.90 -7.99 6.34
N VAL A 25 46.19 -8.83 5.57
CA VAL A 25 45.24 -8.36 4.55
C VAL A 25 43.98 -7.87 5.24
N ALA A 26 43.54 -6.66 4.86
CA ALA A 26 42.27 -6.07 5.29
C ALA A 26 41.21 -6.24 4.20
N SER A 27 39.94 -6.04 4.58
CA SER A 27 38.86 -6.00 3.61
C SER A 27 39.06 -4.84 2.64
N PRO A 28 38.85 -5.06 1.32
CA PRO A 28 38.92 -3.97 0.34
C PRO A 28 37.83 -2.92 0.59
N ASP A 29 36.70 -3.33 1.15
CA ASP A 29 35.57 -2.47 1.47
C ASP A 29 35.74 -1.81 2.86
N PHE A 30 36.41 -2.49 3.79
CA PHE A 30 36.60 -2.02 5.17
C PHE A 30 38.05 -2.18 5.65
N ALA A 31 38.83 -1.10 5.54
CA ALA A 31 40.26 -1.11 5.86
C ALA A 31 40.60 -1.46 7.34
N ASP A 32 39.66 -1.32 8.26
CA ASP A 32 39.79 -1.65 9.68
C ASP A 32 39.38 -3.10 10.02
N ILE A 33 38.85 -3.86 9.04
CA ILE A 33 38.43 -5.25 9.23
C ILE A 33 39.50 -6.17 8.65
N PRO A 34 40.31 -6.86 9.49
CA PRO A 34 41.30 -7.80 9.02
C PRO A 34 40.63 -9.08 8.50
N LEU A 35 41.02 -9.51 7.30
CA LEU A 35 40.56 -10.76 6.68
C LEU A 35 41.57 -11.90 6.87
N GLY A 36 42.70 -11.65 7.53
CA GLY A 36 43.76 -12.65 7.71
C GLY A 36 43.26 -13.94 8.35
N GLY A 37 43.53 -15.08 7.69
CA GLY A 37 43.12 -16.40 8.15
C GLY A 37 41.72 -16.85 7.69
N TRP A 38 40.96 -16.00 7.00
CA TRP A 38 39.67 -16.37 6.39
C TRP A 38 39.91 -17.36 5.25
N THR A 39 39.02 -18.33 5.09
CA THR A 39 39.12 -19.42 4.11
C THR A 39 37.88 -19.47 3.22
N GLY A 40 38.09 -19.84 1.96
CA GLY A 40 37.02 -19.90 0.97
C GLY A 40 37.42 -20.64 -0.30
N THR A 41 36.52 -20.64 -1.27
CA THR A 41 36.70 -21.26 -2.57
C THR A 41 36.68 -20.19 -3.64
N VAL A 42 37.63 -20.24 -4.59
CA VAL A 42 37.61 -19.36 -5.75
C VAL A 42 36.39 -19.72 -6.61
N GLU A 43 35.44 -18.82 -6.72
CA GLU A 43 34.25 -18.98 -7.57
C GLU A 43 34.57 -18.51 -8.99
N GLU A 44 35.16 -17.32 -9.09
CA GLU A 44 35.43 -16.64 -10.36
C GLU A 44 36.80 -15.98 -10.36
N THR A 45 37.40 -15.87 -11.54
CA THR A 45 38.63 -15.10 -11.78
C THR A 45 38.29 -13.89 -12.63
N GLY A 46 38.67 -12.70 -12.19
CA GLY A 46 38.38 -11.46 -12.90
C GLY A 46 39.02 -11.43 -14.29
N ASP A 47 38.38 -10.74 -15.23
CA ASP A 47 38.83 -10.62 -16.61
C ASP A 47 40.20 -9.94 -16.70
N SER A 48 41.26 -10.69 -17.03
CA SER A 48 42.57 -10.32 -17.63
C SER A 48 43.28 -9.00 -17.25
N GLU A 49 42.83 -8.26 -16.24
CA GLU A 49 43.44 -7.04 -15.75
C GLU A 49 44.54 -7.38 -14.73
N VAL A 50 45.60 -6.58 -14.74
CA VAL A 50 46.70 -6.70 -13.78
C VAL A 50 46.50 -5.63 -12.71
N PRO A 51 46.37 -5.99 -11.42
CA PRO A 51 46.52 -7.34 -10.85
C PRO A 51 45.27 -8.23 -11.01
N ILE A 52 45.49 -9.55 -11.09
CA ILE A 52 44.42 -10.56 -11.15
C ILE A 52 43.68 -10.58 -9.82
N HIS A 53 42.35 -10.50 -9.86
CA HIS A 53 41.48 -10.62 -8.70
C HIS A 53 40.66 -11.92 -8.77
N TYR A 54 40.33 -12.45 -7.60
CA TYR A 54 39.53 -13.66 -7.42
C TYR A 54 38.27 -13.30 -6.64
N LYS A 55 37.11 -13.73 -7.12
CA LYS A 55 35.88 -13.79 -6.32
C LYS A 55 35.98 -15.04 -5.45
N ILE A 56 36.01 -14.85 -4.14
CA ILE A 56 36.17 -15.93 -3.17
C ILE A 56 34.89 -16.03 -2.37
N GLU A 57 34.21 -17.18 -2.49
CA GLU A 57 33.07 -17.54 -1.65
C GLU A 57 33.59 -18.12 -0.33
N TRP A 58 33.17 -17.55 0.79
CA TRP A 58 33.65 -17.96 2.11
C TRP A 58 33.12 -19.32 2.54
N ASP A 59 33.95 -20.10 3.23
CA ASP A 59 33.48 -21.35 3.81
C ASP A 59 32.66 -21.12 5.09
N GLN A 60 31.93 -22.15 5.52
CA GLN A 60 31.08 -22.08 6.71
C GLN A 60 31.86 -21.68 7.97
N ARG A 61 33.10 -22.15 8.10
CA ARG A 61 33.96 -21.83 9.25
C ARG A 61 34.26 -20.33 9.32
N THR A 62 34.51 -19.72 8.17
CA THR A 62 34.75 -18.28 8.06
C THR A 62 33.47 -17.52 8.38
N LEU A 63 32.34 -17.90 7.77
CA LEU A 63 31.02 -17.29 8.03
C LEU A 63 30.65 -17.34 9.52
N ASP A 64 30.83 -18.49 10.19
CA ASP A 64 30.55 -18.68 11.61
C ASP A 64 31.44 -17.81 12.52
N ALA A 65 32.64 -17.47 12.07
CA ALA A 65 33.63 -16.68 12.79
C ALA A 65 33.67 -15.19 12.39
N MET A 66 32.87 -14.78 11.40
CA MET A 66 32.80 -13.39 10.96
C MET A 66 32.34 -12.51 12.11
N HIS A 67 33.05 -11.39 12.28
CA HIS A 67 32.69 -10.43 13.32
C HIS A 67 31.35 -9.77 12.98
N PRO A 68 30.39 -9.64 13.92
CA PRO A 68 29.06 -9.07 13.64
C PRO A 68 29.08 -7.67 13.01
N VAL A 69 30.14 -6.89 13.26
CA VAL A 69 30.32 -5.56 12.64
C VAL A 69 30.55 -5.66 11.13
N TYR A 70 31.24 -6.69 10.64
CA TYR A 70 31.39 -6.90 9.20
C TYR A 70 30.04 -7.15 8.54
N LEU A 71 29.24 -8.08 9.09
CA LEU A 71 27.91 -8.40 8.57
C LEU A 71 26.98 -7.17 8.55
N LYS A 72 26.99 -6.37 9.63
CA LYS A 72 26.21 -5.14 9.70
C LYS A 72 26.61 -4.11 8.65
N ARG A 73 27.92 -3.94 8.40
CA ARG A 73 28.42 -3.01 7.39
C ARG A 73 28.13 -3.51 5.97
N CYS A 74 28.26 -4.82 5.72
CA CYS A 74 27.86 -5.42 4.45
C CYS A 74 26.37 -5.18 4.15
N ALA A 75 25.49 -5.47 5.10
CA ALA A 75 24.05 -5.24 4.94
C ALA A 75 23.70 -3.75 4.72
N ARG A 76 24.41 -2.83 5.39
CA ARG A 76 24.23 -1.38 5.21
C ARG A 76 24.63 -0.92 3.80
N ASP A 77 25.76 -1.42 3.31
CA ASP A 77 26.36 -0.98 2.04
C ASP A 77 25.88 -1.80 0.83
N ASP A 78 24.84 -2.64 1.02
CA ASP A 78 24.29 -3.56 0.02
C ASP A 78 25.36 -4.48 -0.59
N LEU A 79 26.26 -4.97 0.27
CA LEU A 79 27.32 -5.92 -0.07
C LEU A 79 26.94 -7.32 0.43
N GLU A 80 27.21 -8.31 -0.39
CA GLU A 80 26.99 -9.72 -0.06
C GLU A 80 28.13 -10.21 0.85
N PRO A 81 27.88 -10.55 2.14
CA PRO A 81 28.93 -10.96 3.05
C PRO A 81 29.53 -12.32 2.71
N GLU A 82 28.90 -13.10 1.83
CA GLU A 82 29.30 -14.47 1.47
C GLU A 82 30.51 -14.54 0.55
N PHE A 83 30.89 -13.43 -0.10
CA PHE A 83 32.10 -13.41 -0.92
C PHE A 83 32.85 -12.09 -0.89
N VAL A 84 34.07 -12.10 -1.43
CA VAL A 84 34.88 -10.90 -1.62
C VAL A 84 35.69 -11.02 -2.90
N TRP A 85 36.09 -9.88 -3.46
CA TRP A 85 37.13 -9.81 -4.50
C TRP A 85 38.50 -9.50 -3.89
N LEU A 86 39.46 -10.42 -4.00
CA LEU A 86 40.82 -10.22 -3.49
C LEU A 86 41.88 -10.41 -4.56
N ALA A 87 42.98 -9.65 -4.47
CA ALA A 87 44.10 -9.77 -5.40
C ALA A 87 44.86 -11.09 -5.20
N GLU A 88 45.49 -11.59 -6.27
CA GLU A 88 46.29 -12.82 -6.22
C GLU A 88 47.41 -12.79 -5.16
N SER A 89 47.95 -11.61 -4.85
CA SER A 89 48.96 -11.43 -3.81
C SER A 89 48.45 -11.70 -2.41
N ASP A 90 47.15 -11.54 -2.19
CA ASP A 90 46.53 -11.46 -0.86
C ASP A 90 46.04 -12.81 -0.37
N VAL A 91 46.07 -13.81 -1.26
CA VAL A 91 45.63 -15.17 -0.99
C VAL A 91 46.76 -16.19 -1.13
N GLU A 92 46.59 -17.32 -0.47
CA GLU A 92 47.48 -18.47 -0.55
C GLU A 92 46.68 -19.78 -0.58
N PRO A 93 47.27 -20.89 -1.06
CA PRO A 93 46.58 -22.17 -1.05
C PRO A 93 46.17 -22.55 0.38
N ASP A 94 44.92 -22.96 0.57
CA ASP A 94 44.46 -23.51 1.85
C ASP A 94 44.79 -25.00 1.91
N ASP A 95 45.72 -25.36 2.79
CA ASP A 95 46.14 -26.75 3.06
C ASP A 95 45.30 -27.44 4.15
N GLY A 96 44.25 -26.79 4.63
CA GLY A 96 43.39 -27.27 5.71
C GLY A 96 43.94 -27.05 7.12
N THR A 97 45.10 -26.39 7.26
CA THR A 97 45.62 -26.02 8.59
C THR A 97 44.73 -24.98 9.27
N VAL A 98 44.40 -25.21 10.55
CA VAL A 98 43.56 -24.29 11.32
C VAL A 98 44.40 -23.08 11.73
N VAL A 99 44.27 -21.98 10.99
CA VAL A 99 44.83 -20.67 11.37
C VAL A 99 43.77 -19.85 12.11
N PRO A 100 44.10 -19.17 13.22
CA PRO A 100 43.18 -18.26 13.89
C PRO A 100 42.70 -17.17 12.94
N ILE A 101 41.39 -16.96 12.89
CA ILE A 101 40.79 -15.84 12.14
C ILE A 101 41.11 -14.54 12.89
N ALA A 102 41.72 -13.59 12.19
CA ALA A 102 41.99 -12.27 12.73
C ALA A 102 40.66 -11.58 13.08
N GLN A 103 40.56 -11.08 14.31
CA GLN A 103 39.38 -10.34 14.77
C GLN A 103 39.70 -8.83 14.78
N PRO A 104 38.75 -7.95 14.43
CA PRO A 104 38.92 -6.51 14.56
C PRO A 104 39.17 -6.16 16.04
N THR A 105 40.33 -5.57 16.34
CA THR A 105 40.69 -5.17 17.73
C THR A 105 40.48 -3.69 17.98
N GLU A 106 40.40 -2.87 16.93
CA GLU A 106 40.31 -1.42 17.03
C GLU A 106 39.39 -0.90 15.89
N ILE A 107 38.09 -1.09 16.06
CA ILE A 107 37.09 -0.61 15.10
C ILE A 107 37.06 0.91 15.17
N GLN A 108 37.56 1.56 14.14
CA GLN A 108 37.52 3.01 14.03
C GLN A 108 36.20 3.40 13.36
N THR A 109 35.19 3.70 14.17
CA THR A 109 33.96 4.31 13.64
C THR A 109 34.29 5.74 13.21
N PRO A 110 34.09 6.11 11.93
CA PRO A 110 34.25 7.48 11.50
C PRO A 110 33.38 8.42 12.36
N PRO A 111 33.85 9.65 12.66
CA PRO A 111 33.02 10.62 13.34
C PRO A 111 31.81 10.96 12.46
N LEU A 112 30.62 11.08 13.07
CA LEU A 112 29.40 11.48 12.38
C LEU A 112 29.60 12.81 11.63
N SER A 113 29.20 12.82 10.36
CA SER A 113 29.34 13.97 9.47
C SER A 113 28.12 14.89 9.55
N GLU A 114 28.34 16.16 9.87
CA GLU A 114 27.26 17.17 9.89
C GLU A 114 26.73 17.53 8.49
N SER A 115 27.42 17.15 7.42
CA SER A 115 26.95 17.34 6.04
C SER A 115 26.12 16.17 5.53
N ASP A 116 26.37 14.96 6.05
CA ASP A 116 25.58 13.77 5.75
C ASP A 116 24.24 13.83 6.50
N GLN A 117 23.14 13.51 5.82
CA GLN A 117 21.80 13.62 6.40
C GLN A 117 21.49 12.48 7.35
N ASP A 118 21.91 11.27 7.04
CA ASP A 118 21.65 10.09 7.85
C ASP A 118 22.49 10.15 9.12
N ASP A 119 23.74 10.63 9.05
CA ASP A 119 24.56 10.81 10.25
C ASP A 119 23.96 11.78 11.26
N ARG A 120 23.23 12.79 10.79
CA ARG A 120 22.51 13.70 11.69
C ARG A 120 21.33 13.03 12.35
N VAL A 121 20.63 12.16 11.63
CA VAL A 121 19.58 11.32 12.20
C VAL A 121 20.17 10.33 13.21
N ARG A 122 21.26 9.63 12.87
CA ARG A 122 21.99 8.75 13.79
C ARG A 122 22.40 9.47 15.07
N LYS A 123 22.85 10.71 14.96
CA LYS A 123 23.17 11.57 16.12
C LYS A 123 21.99 11.77 17.06
N VAL A 124 20.75 11.88 16.54
CA VAL A 124 19.53 12.00 17.35
C VAL A 124 19.36 10.77 18.25
N PHE A 125 19.68 9.59 17.73
CA PHE A 125 19.52 8.31 18.39
C PHE A 125 20.76 7.85 19.16
N GLY A 126 21.82 8.65 19.21
CA GLY A 126 23.08 8.27 19.85
C GLY A 126 23.81 7.13 19.13
N LEU A 127 23.58 6.97 17.83
CA LEU A 127 24.17 5.95 16.97
C LEU A 127 25.51 6.41 16.40
N THR A 128 26.35 5.46 16.01
CA THR A 128 27.61 5.69 15.30
C THR A 128 27.40 5.74 13.79
N HIS A 129 28.38 6.20 13.02
CA HIS A 129 28.31 6.21 11.55
C HIS A 129 28.04 4.81 10.96
N ASP A 130 28.41 3.75 11.68
CA ASP A 130 28.29 2.37 11.23
C ASP A 130 26.96 1.70 11.58
N ASP A 131 26.13 2.35 12.40
CA ASP A 131 24.83 1.79 12.76
C ASP A 131 23.78 2.09 11.66
N PRO A 132 22.88 1.15 11.35
CA PRO A 132 21.76 1.43 10.46
C PRO A 132 20.84 2.50 11.07
N LEU A 133 20.10 3.22 10.22
CA LEU A 133 19.04 4.08 10.72
C LEU A 133 17.99 3.21 11.42
N PRO A 134 17.47 3.65 12.58
CA PRO A 134 16.51 2.84 13.31
C PRO A 134 15.19 2.79 12.54
N GLU A 135 14.50 1.67 12.70
CA GLU A 135 13.17 1.46 12.13
C GLU A 135 12.16 2.47 12.66
N ILE A 136 11.16 2.79 11.85
CA ILE A 136 10.06 3.67 12.24
C ILE A 136 9.10 2.87 13.12
N CYS A 137 9.19 3.07 14.43
CA CYS A 137 8.30 2.49 15.43
C CYS A 137 7.92 3.55 16.47
N HIS A 138 7.06 3.19 17.42
CA HIS A 138 6.57 4.13 18.43
C HIS A 138 7.72 4.72 19.27
N GLU A 139 8.67 3.88 19.69
CA GLU A 139 9.80 4.29 20.52
C GLU A 139 10.75 5.25 19.79
N THR A 140 11.04 4.99 18.51
CA THR A 140 11.97 5.81 17.72
C THR A 140 11.33 7.15 17.34
N LEU A 141 10.02 7.16 17.04
CA LEU A 141 9.27 8.40 16.83
C LEU A 141 9.21 9.24 18.11
N LEU A 142 9.00 8.63 19.28
CA LEU A 142 9.00 9.33 20.57
C LEU A 142 10.37 9.95 20.87
N ALA A 143 11.46 9.21 20.64
CA ALA A 143 12.81 9.73 20.78
C ALA A 143 13.07 10.93 19.85
N TYR A 144 12.63 10.83 18.59
CA TYR A 144 12.76 11.92 17.62
C TYR A 144 11.89 13.14 18.01
N TYR A 145 10.68 12.92 18.53
CA TYR A 145 9.80 13.96 19.06
C TYR A 145 10.46 14.77 20.17
N VAL A 146 11.07 14.10 21.15
CA VAL A 146 11.79 14.75 22.26
C VAL A 146 12.93 15.61 21.73
N TYR A 147 13.68 15.08 20.75
CA TYR A 147 14.75 15.82 20.10
C TYR A 147 14.22 17.07 19.37
N LEU A 148 13.21 16.94 18.51
CA LEU A 148 12.67 18.05 17.74
C LEU A 148 12.04 19.12 18.62
N THR A 149 11.29 18.74 19.66
CA THR A 149 10.67 19.68 20.59
C THR A 149 11.71 20.56 21.30
N THR A 150 12.89 20.01 21.57
CA THR A 150 14.00 20.73 22.20
C THR A 150 14.75 21.65 21.23
N HIS A 151 14.82 21.31 19.94
CA HIS A 151 15.69 21.97 18.97
C HIS A 151 14.96 22.89 17.98
N LEU A 152 13.68 22.65 17.71
CA LEU A 152 12.87 23.49 16.83
C LEU A 152 12.58 24.84 17.48
N LYS A 153 12.72 25.91 16.69
CA LYS A 153 12.38 27.26 17.13
C LYS A 153 10.95 27.60 16.73
N PHE A 154 10.04 27.55 17.70
CA PHE A 154 8.65 27.96 17.51
C PHE A 154 8.45 29.45 17.87
N PRO A 155 7.47 30.11 17.23
CA PRO A 155 6.73 29.65 16.06
C PRO A 155 7.51 29.93 14.76
N PHE A 156 7.29 29.13 13.70
CA PHE A 156 7.93 29.34 12.40
C PHE A 156 6.95 29.22 11.23
N THR A 157 7.27 29.85 10.10
CA THR A 157 6.43 29.82 8.90
C THR A 157 6.76 28.62 8.03
N THR A 158 5.72 27.93 7.56
CA THR A 158 5.83 26.80 6.64
C THR A 158 4.85 26.94 5.47
N THR A 159 5.04 26.13 4.43
CA THR A 159 4.08 25.94 3.35
C THR A 159 3.60 24.49 3.33
N TYR A 160 2.29 24.29 3.24
CA TYR A 160 1.67 22.97 3.09
C TYR A 160 1.07 22.87 1.69
N SER A 161 1.36 21.79 0.98
CA SER A 161 0.78 21.49 -0.33
C SER A 161 -0.44 20.60 -0.11
N VAL A 162 -1.64 21.12 -0.39
CA VAL A 162 -2.86 20.31 -0.33
C VAL A 162 -2.98 19.56 -1.64
N ASP A 163 -2.77 18.25 -1.61
CA ASP A 163 -3.11 17.36 -2.71
C ASP A 163 -4.61 17.11 -2.69
N SER A 164 -5.38 18.13 -3.09
CA SER A 164 -6.81 18.01 -3.20
C SER A 164 -7.16 17.43 -4.57
N GLU A 165 -7.71 16.22 -4.59
CA GLU A 165 -8.37 15.64 -5.77
C GLU A 165 -9.44 16.59 -6.36
N GLU A 166 -10.03 17.46 -5.52
CA GLU A 166 -11.09 18.39 -5.90
C GLU A 166 -10.67 19.53 -6.85
N VAL A 167 -9.38 19.90 -6.90
CA VAL A 167 -8.91 21.01 -7.77
C VAL A 167 -8.38 20.47 -9.12
N GLY A 168 -8.54 19.17 -9.35
CA GLY A 168 -8.04 18.48 -10.52
C GLY A 168 -6.55 18.13 -10.39
N PRO A 169 -6.05 17.15 -11.17
CA PRO A 169 -4.75 16.50 -10.99
C PRO A 169 -3.51 17.41 -11.17
N PHE A 170 -3.69 18.72 -11.39
CA PHE A 170 -2.61 19.65 -11.71
C PHE A 170 -2.62 20.93 -10.87
N ALA A 171 -3.53 21.07 -9.90
CA ALA A 171 -3.65 22.30 -9.12
C ALA A 171 -3.22 22.08 -7.66
N HIS A 172 -1.91 22.16 -7.41
CA HIS A 172 -1.40 22.19 -6.05
C HIS A 172 -1.65 23.57 -5.43
N LYS A 173 -2.54 23.63 -4.45
CA LYS A 173 -2.74 24.85 -3.66
C LYS A 173 -1.76 24.84 -2.50
N ARG A 174 -0.75 25.71 -2.56
CA ARG A 174 0.17 25.94 -1.45
C ARG A 174 -0.45 26.92 -0.44
N ILE A 175 -0.55 26.51 0.81
CA ILE A 175 -1.05 27.33 1.91
C ILE A 175 0.12 27.69 2.81
N THR A 176 0.31 28.98 3.09
CA THR A 176 1.31 29.43 4.06
C THR A 176 0.68 29.51 5.43
N MET A 177 1.31 28.90 6.43
CA MET A 177 0.80 28.82 7.80
C MET A 177 1.94 28.95 8.81
N LYS A 178 1.58 29.08 10.09
CA LYS A 178 2.55 29.25 11.18
C LYS A 178 2.51 28.03 12.10
N VAL A 179 3.59 27.26 12.14
CA VAL A 179 3.72 26.13 13.08
C VAL A 179 3.91 26.69 14.48
N THR A 180 3.03 26.31 15.40
CA THR A 180 3.00 26.79 16.79
C THR A 180 3.60 25.78 17.77
N GLY A 181 3.60 24.49 17.45
CA GLY A 181 4.18 23.41 18.27
C GLY A 181 4.09 22.05 17.60
N LEU A 182 4.53 21.01 18.33
CA LEU A 182 4.29 19.59 17.99
C LEU A 182 3.24 19.02 18.95
N LEU A 183 2.41 18.11 18.44
CA LEU A 183 1.43 17.38 19.23
C LEU A 183 2.15 16.29 20.06
N ASP A 184 1.73 16.10 21.30
CA ASP A 184 2.31 15.10 22.19
C ASP A 184 1.89 13.68 21.77
N PRO A 185 2.83 12.83 21.33
CA PRO A 185 2.54 11.47 20.86
C PRO A 185 2.05 10.52 21.96
N GLU A 186 2.22 10.84 23.24
CA GLU A 186 1.69 10.01 24.34
C GLU A 186 0.22 10.33 24.65
N GLY A 187 -0.22 11.57 24.37
CA GLY A 187 -1.58 12.02 24.63
C GLY A 187 -2.58 11.65 23.55
N GLU A 188 -2.09 11.41 22.33
CA GLU A 188 -2.86 11.09 21.13
C GLU A 188 -2.42 9.74 20.61
N ASN A 189 -3.35 8.92 20.10
CA ASN A 189 -3.00 7.61 19.55
C ASN A 189 -2.21 7.80 18.25
N LEU A 190 -0.87 7.90 18.36
CA LEU A 190 0.02 8.19 17.24
C LEU A 190 -0.12 7.12 16.16
N ASP A 191 -0.52 7.55 14.97
CA ASP A 191 -0.52 6.71 13.79
C ASP A 191 0.89 6.67 13.20
N LEU A 192 1.48 5.48 13.11
CA LEU A 192 2.82 5.30 12.55
C LEU A 192 2.87 5.72 11.07
N GLU A 193 1.73 5.69 10.36
CA GLU A 193 1.64 6.11 8.96
C GLU A 193 1.75 7.62 8.78
N ASP A 194 1.22 8.39 9.74
CA ASP A 194 1.26 9.86 9.72
C ASP A 194 2.53 10.42 10.38
N GLY A 195 3.15 9.66 11.29
CA GLY A 195 4.33 10.07 12.04
C GLY A 195 4.05 11.20 13.04
N LEU A 196 5.03 12.09 13.23
CA LEU A 196 4.88 13.24 14.12
C LEU A 196 3.93 14.28 13.54
N ILE A 197 2.99 14.76 14.35
CA ILE A 197 2.01 15.79 13.97
C ILE A 197 2.44 17.15 14.52
N CYS A 198 2.32 18.19 13.69
CA CYS A 198 2.54 19.57 14.10
C CYS A 198 1.22 20.35 14.15
N THR A 199 1.12 21.28 15.11
CA THR A 199 0.01 22.23 15.19
C THR A 199 0.37 23.49 14.44
N CYS A 200 -0.50 23.90 13.52
CA CYS A 200 -0.37 25.07 12.68
C CYS A 200 -1.52 26.05 12.92
N ASP A 201 -1.24 27.34 12.86
CA ASP A 201 -2.24 28.42 12.84
C ASP A 201 -2.44 28.90 11.40
N ASP A 202 -3.64 28.68 10.86
CA ASP A 202 -4.13 29.29 9.62
C ASP A 202 -5.29 30.24 9.94
N ARG A 203 -4.99 31.55 9.91
CA ARG A 203 -5.98 32.63 10.11
C ARG A 203 -6.75 32.55 11.44
N GLY A 204 -6.10 32.08 12.51
CA GLY A 204 -6.68 31.94 13.84
C GLY A 204 -7.34 30.60 14.11
N GLU A 205 -7.32 29.67 13.15
CA GLU A 205 -7.76 28.29 13.32
C GLU A 205 -6.55 27.38 13.50
N ALA A 206 -6.55 26.61 14.59
CA ALA A 206 -5.55 25.57 14.82
C ALA A 206 -5.87 24.35 13.95
N ILE A 207 -4.91 23.93 13.14
CA ILE A 207 -4.98 22.75 12.29
C ILE A 207 -3.80 21.83 12.59
N GLU A 208 -4.03 20.53 12.47
CA GLU A 208 -3.03 19.49 12.70
C GLU A 208 -2.57 18.93 11.36
N ILE A 209 -1.25 18.83 11.15
CA ILE A 209 -0.67 18.37 9.89
C ILE A 209 0.54 17.47 10.20
N PRO A 210 0.70 16.33 9.50
CA PRO A 210 1.92 15.55 9.56
C PRO A 210 3.16 16.41 9.28
N LEU A 211 4.16 16.32 10.15
CA LEU A 211 5.37 17.12 10.08
C LEU A 211 6.18 16.82 8.80
N ALA A 212 6.09 15.59 8.30
CA ALA A 212 6.72 15.19 7.04
C ALA A 212 6.09 15.89 5.80
N ASN A 213 4.88 16.43 5.93
CA ASN A 213 4.16 17.03 4.80
C ASN A 213 4.34 18.55 4.70
N ILE A 214 5.16 19.17 5.56
CA ILE A 214 5.34 20.63 5.58
C ILE A 214 6.67 21.05 4.94
N GLU A 215 6.63 22.03 4.05
CA GLU A 215 7.81 22.58 3.39
C GLU A 215 8.32 23.83 4.11
N VAL A 216 9.55 23.76 4.65
CA VAL A 216 10.21 24.92 5.27
C VAL A 216 11.23 25.54 4.31
N LYS A 217 11.30 26.88 4.29
CA LYS A 217 12.29 27.59 3.45
C LYS A 217 13.72 27.23 3.88
N ARG A 218 14.61 26.99 2.91
CA ARG A 218 16.05 26.68 3.12
C ARG A 218 16.81 27.65 4.04
N LYS A 219 16.39 28.92 4.11
CA LYS A 219 16.99 29.93 4.99
C LYS A 219 16.52 29.87 6.44
N SER A 220 15.52 29.03 6.75
CA SER A 220 15.00 28.85 8.10
C SER A 220 16.01 28.08 8.97
N PRO A 221 16.18 28.43 10.25
CA PRO A 221 16.99 27.64 11.16
C PRO A 221 16.43 26.22 11.39
N ASN A 222 15.14 26.00 11.14
CA ASN A 222 14.48 24.71 11.30
C ASN A 222 14.54 23.83 10.04
N PHE A 223 15.06 24.35 8.92
CA PHE A 223 15.06 23.62 7.64
C PHE A 223 15.79 22.28 7.75
N LYS A 224 17.00 22.31 8.34
CA LYS A 224 17.85 21.11 8.48
C LYS A 224 17.13 20.04 9.31
N LEU A 225 16.60 20.41 10.49
CA LEU A 225 15.90 19.50 11.39
C LEU A 225 14.66 18.85 10.77
N ILE A 226 13.85 19.63 10.04
CA ILE A 226 12.62 19.11 9.42
C ILE A 226 12.96 18.24 8.22
N SER A 227 13.94 18.64 7.41
CA SER A 227 14.40 17.84 6.28
C SER A 227 15.02 16.51 6.74
N ASP A 228 15.79 16.51 7.83
CA ASP A 228 16.35 15.29 8.43
C ASP A 228 15.25 14.33 8.88
N TYR A 229 14.22 14.84 9.55
CA TYR A 229 13.06 14.05 9.96
C TYR A 229 12.27 13.51 8.76
N GLU A 230 11.95 14.36 7.78
CA GLU A 230 11.21 13.97 6.56
C GLU A 230 11.94 12.85 5.81
N ASN A 231 13.25 12.98 5.60
CA ASN A 231 14.06 11.96 4.93
C ASN A 231 14.04 10.63 5.67
N TRP A 232 14.24 10.63 6.99
CA TRP A 232 14.18 9.42 7.79
C TRP A 232 12.77 8.80 7.80
N PHE A 233 11.71 9.60 7.90
CA PHE A 233 10.35 9.07 7.95
C PHE A 233 9.85 8.52 6.60
N VAL A 234 10.29 9.11 5.48
CA VAL A 234 9.89 8.69 4.13
C VAL A 234 10.75 7.54 3.61
N SER A 235 12.05 7.56 3.87
CA SER A 235 13.01 6.59 3.32
C SER A 235 13.52 5.56 4.33
N GLY A 236 13.23 5.73 5.62
CA GLY A 236 13.68 4.84 6.67
C GLY A 236 13.04 3.45 6.57
N PRO A 237 13.73 2.43 7.12
CA PRO A 237 13.16 1.10 7.18
C PRO A 237 11.87 1.15 8.03
N ARG A 238 10.79 0.67 7.46
CA ARG A 238 9.55 0.44 8.20
C ARG A 238 9.60 -0.99 8.69
N SER A 239 9.24 -1.21 9.96
CA SER A 239 8.82 -2.53 10.38
C SER A 239 7.51 -2.80 9.63
N TYR A 240 7.61 -3.38 8.44
CA TYR A 240 6.50 -4.18 7.96
C TYR A 240 6.38 -5.26 9.01
N GLU A 241 5.38 -5.15 9.88
CA GLU A 241 5.02 -6.24 10.77
C GLU A 241 4.60 -7.40 9.85
N ASP A 242 5.58 -8.20 9.42
CA ASP A 242 5.44 -9.48 8.72
C ASP A 242 4.78 -10.55 9.63
N ASP A 243 4.17 -10.14 10.75
CA ASP A 243 3.23 -10.94 11.53
C ASP A 243 1.80 -10.91 10.95
N VAL A 244 1.63 -10.40 9.72
CA VAL A 244 0.49 -10.78 8.89
C VAL A 244 0.81 -12.16 8.31
N ASP A 245 0.31 -13.20 9.00
CA ASP A 245 0.26 -14.59 8.56
C ASP A 245 0.15 -14.67 7.01
N PRO A 246 1.12 -15.25 6.28
CA PRO A 246 1.09 -15.29 4.82
C PRO A 246 -0.10 -16.07 4.25
N ASP A 247 -0.81 -16.86 5.08
CA ASP A 247 -2.11 -17.44 4.72
C ASP A 247 -3.26 -16.40 4.73
N ALA A 248 -3.05 -15.22 5.31
CA ALA A 248 -3.92 -14.06 5.23
C ALA A 248 -3.63 -13.19 3.98
N GLU A 249 -2.46 -13.29 3.36
CA GLU A 249 -2.02 -12.33 2.33
C GLU A 249 -2.41 -12.67 0.89
N PHE A 250 -2.78 -13.92 0.54
CA PHE A 250 -3.25 -14.21 -0.82
C PHE A 250 -4.69 -13.73 -1.12
N GLU A 251 -5.36 -13.05 -0.18
CA GLU A 251 -6.62 -12.34 -0.42
C GLU A 251 -6.49 -10.82 -0.69
N ALA A 252 -5.29 -10.21 -0.61
CA ALA A 252 -5.18 -8.76 -0.40
C ALA A 252 -4.48 -7.94 -1.51
N PHE A 253 -4.75 -8.20 -2.80
CA PHE A 253 -4.55 -7.17 -3.85
C PHE A 253 -5.88 -6.55 -4.35
N GLY A 254 -6.85 -6.45 -3.45
CA GLY A 254 -8.11 -5.81 -3.78
C GLY A 254 -9.04 -5.53 -2.60
N ALA A 255 -8.56 -4.95 -1.50
CA ALA A 255 -9.31 -4.03 -0.64
C ALA A 255 -8.61 -3.78 0.72
N ASP A 256 -8.10 -2.57 0.94
CA ASP A 256 -8.16 -1.92 2.25
C ASP A 256 -9.61 -1.55 2.57
N VAL A 257 -10.45 -2.57 2.69
CA VAL A 257 -11.78 -2.44 3.27
C VAL A 257 -11.72 -3.29 4.53
N PRO A 258 -11.84 -2.69 5.73
CA PRO A 258 -11.77 -3.43 6.98
C PRO A 258 -12.72 -4.63 6.90
N PRO A 259 -12.36 -5.80 7.48
CA PRO A 259 -13.12 -7.02 7.37
C PRO A 259 -14.57 -6.67 7.60
N LEU A 260 -15.31 -6.84 6.52
CA LEU A 260 -16.63 -6.29 6.33
C LEU A 260 -17.51 -7.10 7.27
N THR A 261 -17.51 -6.68 8.54
CA THR A 261 -18.08 -7.45 9.64
C THR A 261 -19.48 -7.86 9.21
N VAL A 262 -19.93 -9.06 9.57
CA VAL A 262 -21.30 -9.50 9.26
C VAL A 262 -22.31 -8.39 9.61
N SER A 263 -22.02 -7.61 10.65
CA SER A 263 -22.68 -6.34 11.01
C SER A 263 -22.70 -5.26 9.91
N PHE A 264 -21.57 -4.95 9.26
CA PHE A 264 -21.51 -3.97 8.17
C PHE A 264 -22.30 -4.47 6.93
N PHE A 265 -22.24 -5.75 6.56
CA PHE A 265 -23.12 -6.30 5.51
C PHE A 265 -24.61 -6.29 5.89
N ILE A 266 -24.96 -6.60 7.14
CA ILE A 266 -26.34 -6.56 7.60
C ILE A 266 -26.84 -5.11 7.58
N LYS A 267 -26.05 -4.15 8.06
CA LYS A 267 -26.45 -2.73 8.10
C LYS A 267 -26.61 -2.15 6.70
N TRP A 268 -25.64 -2.32 5.81
CA TRP A 268 -25.74 -1.83 4.43
C TRP A 268 -26.71 -2.63 3.58
N GLY A 269 -26.84 -3.93 3.85
CA GLY A 269 -27.84 -4.79 3.23
C GLY A 269 -29.25 -4.36 3.57
N LEU A 270 -29.53 -4.02 4.84
CA LEU A 270 -30.83 -3.49 5.27
C LEU A 270 -31.12 -2.12 4.66
N VAL A 271 -30.13 -1.22 4.66
CA VAL A 271 -30.29 0.11 4.02
C VAL A 271 -30.54 -0.04 2.51
N GLY A 272 -29.76 -0.89 1.84
CA GLY A 272 -29.94 -1.20 0.42
C GLY A 272 -31.31 -1.82 0.13
N LEU A 273 -31.78 -2.74 0.97
CA LEU A 273 -33.09 -3.37 0.87
C LEU A 273 -34.22 -2.34 0.94
N VAL A 274 -34.15 -1.40 1.89
CA VAL A 274 -35.13 -0.31 2.05
C VAL A 274 -35.12 0.60 0.82
N ILE A 275 -33.94 1.02 0.35
CA ILE A 275 -33.82 1.90 -0.82
C ILE A 275 -34.37 1.21 -2.09
N VAL A 276 -33.98 -0.04 -2.36
CA VAL A 276 -34.42 -0.78 -3.54
C VAL A 276 -35.93 -1.06 -3.49
N SER A 277 -36.48 -1.37 -2.32
CA SER A 277 -37.92 -1.59 -2.15
C SER A 277 -38.72 -0.31 -2.39
N LEU A 278 -38.26 0.82 -1.84
CA LEU A 278 -38.94 2.10 -2.03
C LEU A 278 -38.87 2.56 -3.49
N LEU A 279 -37.72 2.38 -4.14
CA LEU A 279 -37.55 2.68 -5.55
C LEU A 279 -38.47 1.81 -6.43
N GLY A 280 -38.52 0.51 -6.15
CA GLY A 280 -39.43 -0.42 -6.80
C GLY A 280 -40.90 0.00 -6.62
N ALA A 281 -41.29 0.38 -5.40
CA ALA A 281 -42.63 0.88 -5.10
C ALA A 281 -42.98 2.12 -5.94
N ALA A 282 -42.08 3.10 -5.99
CA ALA A 282 -42.28 4.35 -6.73
C ALA A 282 -42.40 4.10 -8.25
N ILE A 283 -41.50 3.30 -8.82
CA ILE A 283 -41.53 2.94 -10.25
C ILE A 283 -42.81 2.16 -10.57
N GLY A 284 -43.14 1.13 -9.77
CA GLY A 284 -44.32 0.30 -9.98
C GLY A 284 -45.62 1.09 -9.91
N ALA A 285 -45.74 1.98 -8.92
CA ALA A 285 -46.88 2.88 -8.79
C ALA A 285 -46.97 3.85 -9.98
N GLY A 286 -45.85 4.47 -10.37
CA GLY A 286 -45.79 5.38 -11.52
C GLY A 286 -46.18 4.72 -12.83
N LEU A 287 -45.63 3.54 -13.14
CA LEU A 287 -45.90 2.80 -14.38
C LEU A 287 -47.37 2.39 -14.52
N ARG A 288 -48.05 2.09 -13.41
CA ARG A 288 -49.46 1.63 -13.40
C ARG A 288 -50.48 2.77 -13.44
N THR A 289 -50.10 3.97 -13.00
CA THR A 289 -51.03 5.09 -12.81
C THR A 289 -50.84 6.21 -13.83
N LEU A 290 -49.59 6.52 -14.19
CA LEU A 290 -49.28 7.65 -15.05
C LEU A 290 -49.32 7.24 -16.51
N ASN A 291 -50.28 7.78 -17.26
CA ASN A 291 -50.39 7.54 -18.70
C ASN A 291 -49.10 7.96 -19.41
N GLY A 292 -48.53 7.07 -20.21
CA GLY A 292 -47.27 7.31 -20.93
C GLY A 292 -46.00 7.05 -20.12
N ALA A 293 -46.08 6.78 -18.80
CA ALA A 293 -44.89 6.46 -18.01
C ALA A 293 -44.19 5.17 -18.47
N GLY A 294 -44.94 4.16 -18.93
CA GLY A 294 -44.36 2.95 -19.51
C GLY A 294 -43.56 3.22 -20.79
N LEU A 295 -44.10 4.03 -21.69
CA LEU A 295 -43.44 4.40 -22.93
C LEU A 295 -42.22 5.30 -22.66
N ALA A 296 -42.34 6.27 -21.75
CA ALA A 296 -41.22 7.10 -21.33
C ALA A 296 -40.11 6.27 -20.66
N ALA A 297 -40.45 5.33 -19.78
CA ALA A 297 -39.49 4.44 -19.15
C ALA A 297 -38.73 3.58 -20.18
N MET A 298 -39.40 3.10 -21.23
CA MET A 298 -38.72 2.36 -22.31
C MET A 298 -37.83 3.27 -23.15
N LEU A 299 -38.32 4.44 -23.55
CA LEU A 299 -37.59 5.40 -24.38
C LEU A 299 -36.30 5.89 -23.72
N TRP A 300 -36.30 6.05 -22.39
CA TRP A 300 -35.10 6.48 -21.66
C TRP A 300 -34.29 5.30 -21.13
N GLY A 301 -34.93 4.22 -20.68
CA GLY A 301 -34.26 3.06 -20.10
C GLY A 301 -33.38 2.31 -21.10
N ILE A 302 -33.87 2.06 -22.33
CA ILE A 302 -33.10 1.28 -23.31
C ILE A 302 -31.83 2.02 -23.76
N PRO A 303 -31.88 3.29 -24.19
CA PRO A 303 -30.67 3.99 -24.64
C PRO A 303 -29.67 4.22 -23.50
N LEU A 304 -30.14 4.54 -22.29
CA LEU A 304 -29.24 4.72 -21.14
C LEU A 304 -28.63 3.39 -20.67
N GLY A 305 -29.37 2.28 -20.77
CA GLY A 305 -28.80 0.94 -20.57
C GLY A 305 -27.71 0.62 -21.58
N MET A 306 -27.95 0.88 -22.86
CA MET A 306 -26.93 0.69 -23.90
C MET A 306 -25.70 1.58 -23.70
N LEU A 307 -25.90 2.86 -23.34
CA LEU A 307 -24.80 3.79 -23.05
C LEU A 307 -24.01 3.34 -21.81
N GLY A 308 -24.71 2.96 -20.74
CA GLY A 308 -24.09 2.47 -19.51
C GLY A 308 -23.28 1.21 -19.75
N ALA A 309 -23.81 0.28 -20.55
CA ALA A 309 -23.11 -0.94 -20.98
C ALA A 309 -21.82 -0.65 -21.75
N LEU A 310 -21.85 0.36 -22.63
CA LEU A 310 -20.70 0.78 -23.43
C LEU A 310 -19.63 1.41 -22.54
N VAL A 311 -19.99 2.39 -21.71
CA VAL A 311 -19.06 3.07 -20.79
C VAL A 311 -18.46 2.07 -19.81
N SER A 312 -19.28 1.28 -19.13
CA SER A 312 -18.82 0.34 -18.11
C SER A 312 -18.09 -0.86 -18.71
N GLY A 313 -18.39 -1.25 -19.95
CA GLY A 313 -17.62 -2.26 -20.68
C GLY A 313 -16.20 -1.80 -21.01
N LEU A 314 -16.01 -0.51 -21.31
CA LEU A 314 -14.67 0.08 -21.48
C LEU A 314 -13.91 0.11 -20.16
N PHE A 315 -14.53 0.57 -19.08
CA PHE A 315 -13.93 0.53 -17.75
C PHE A 315 -13.61 -0.89 -17.29
N GLY A 316 -14.50 -1.85 -17.54
CA GLY A 316 -14.31 -3.26 -17.19
C GLY A 316 -13.14 -3.93 -17.93
N LYS A 317 -12.80 -3.47 -19.15
CA LYS A 317 -11.59 -3.91 -19.84
C LYS A 317 -10.33 -3.41 -19.13
N ILE A 318 -10.28 -2.12 -18.80
CA ILE A 318 -9.14 -1.51 -18.11
C ILE A 318 -8.94 -2.15 -16.73
N ALA A 319 -10.01 -2.26 -15.94
CA ALA A 319 -9.98 -2.90 -14.64
C ALA A 319 -9.62 -4.40 -14.73
N GLY A 320 -10.06 -5.10 -15.79
CA GLY A 320 -9.70 -6.50 -16.03
C GLY A 320 -8.21 -6.68 -16.34
N THR A 321 -7.60 -5.75 -17.05
CA THR A 321 -6.15 -5.76 -17.34
C THR A 321 -5.32 -5.53 -16.08
N VAL A 322 -5.75 -4.61 -15.20
CA VAL A 322 -5.04 -4.28 -13.96
C VAL A 322 -5.27 -5.34 -12.88
N GLY A 323 -6.50 -5.84 -12.71
CA GLY A 323 -6.89 -6.75 -11.62
C GLY A 323 -6.90 -8.24 -11.96
N ARG A 324 -6.36 -8.68 -13.11
CA ARG A 324 -6.40 -10.08 -13.62
C ARG A 324 -7.80 -10.73 -13.60
N PHE A 325 -8.88 -9.96 -13.64
CA PHE A 325 -10.24 -10.52 -13.75
C PHE A 325 -10.53 -10.94 -15.19
N ARG A 326 -10.49 -12.25 -15.45
CA ARG A 326 -10.73 -12.86 -16.77
C ARG A 326 -12.07 -12.47 -17.42
N TYR A 327 -13.04 -11.99 -16.64
CA TYR A 327 -14.37 -11.58 -17.08
C TYR A 327 -14.70 -10.09 -16.87
N GLY A 328 -13.70 -9.24 -16.63
CA GLY A 328 -13.90 -7.82 -16.32
C GLY A 328 -14.79 -7.06 -17.32
N ALA A 329 -14.63 -7.33 -18.61
CA ALA A 329 -15.43 -6.70 -19.66
C ALA A 329 -16.92 -7.11 -19.60
N HIS A 330 -17.21 -8.40 -19.40
CA HIS A 330 -18.60 -8.90 -19.34
C HIS A 330 -19.31 -8.39 -18.09
N PHE A 331 -18.61 -8.37 -16.96
CA PHE A 331 -19.14 -7.82 -15.72
C PHE A 331 -19.43 -6.32 -15.85
N GLY A 332 -18.49 -5.57 -16.45
CA GLY A 332 -18.68 -4.14 -16.74
C GLY A 332 -19.91 -3.87 -17.62
N VAL A 333 -20.08 -4.62 -18.72
CA VAL A 333 -21.25 -4.50 -19.61
C VAL A 333 -22.56 -4.77 -18.86
N PHE A 334 -22.61 -5.83 -18.04
CA PHE A 334 -23.79 -6.17 -17.26
C PHE A 334 -24.15 -5.09 -16.25
N LEU A 335 -23.17 -4.66 -15.43
CA LEU A 335 -23.37 -3.67 -14.39
C LEU A 335 -23.77 -2.31 -14.99
N GLY A 336 -23.10 -1.90 -16.07
CA GLY A 336 -23.40 -0.67 -16.79
C GLY A 336 -24.79 -0.67 -17.41
N SER A 337 -25.20 -1.77 -18.03
CA SER A 337 -26.54 -1.93 -18.59
C SER A 337 -27.61 -1.81 -17.51
N PHE A 338 -27.39 -2.45 -16.36
CA PHE A 338 -28.31 -2.44 -15.24
C PHE A 338 -28.46 -1.03 -14.62
N VAL A 339 -27.34 -0.39 -14.27
CA VAL A 339 -27.35 0.94 -13.64
C VAL A 339 -27.88 2.00 -14.60
N GLY A 340 -27.43 1.98 -15.85
CA GLY A 340 -27.88 2.89 -16.89
C GLY A 340 -29.37 2.72 -17.19
N GLY A 341 -29.83 1.48 -17.35
CA GLY A 341 -31.23 1.16 -17.62
C GLY A 341 -32.15 1.59 -16.49
N LEU A 342 -31.79 1.28 -15.24
CA LEU A 342 -32.55 1.68 -14.06
C LEU A 342 -32.64 3.21 -13.93
N SER A 343 -31.52 3.91 -14.14
CA SER A 343 -31.49 5.39 -14.11
C SER A 343 -32.38 5.99 -15.20
N GLY A 344 -32.38 5.41 -16.40
CA GLY A 344 -33.26 5.85 -17.50
C GLY A 344 -34.74 5.60 -17.22
N VAL A 345 -35.10 4.47 -16.62
CA VAL A 345 -36.49 4.21 -16.18
C VAL A 345 -36.94 5.24 -15.15
N ILE A 346 -36.11 5.53 -14.14
CA ILE A 346 -36.43 6.53 -13.12
C ILE A 346 -36.62 7.90 -13.75
N ALA A 347 -35.70 8.32 -14.63
CA ALA A 347 -35.79 9.59 -15.33
C ALA A 347 -37.07 9.69 -16.19
N GLY A 348 -37.41 8.63 -16.92
CA GLY A 348 -38.62 8.57 -17.73
C GLY A 348 -39.90 8.67 -16.92
N VAL A 349 -39.99 7.95 -15.79
CA VAL A 349 -41.14 8.04 -14.87
C VAL A 349 -41.20 9.41 -14.19
N ALA A 350 -40.07 9.93 -13.74
CA ALA A 350 -39.96 11.24 -13.10
C ALA A 350 -40.35 12.39 -14.05
N ALA A 351 -40.04 12.26 -15.35
CA ALA A 351 -40.41 13.22 -16.39
C ALA A 351 -41.94 13.31 -16.56
N VAL A 352 -42.65 12.19 -16.44
CA VAL A 352 -44.12 12.20 -16.48
C VAL A 352 -44.71 12.74 -15.16
N ALA A 353 -43.98 12.59 -14.05
CA ALA A 353 -44.37 13.06 -12.72
C ALA A 353 -43.84 14.47 -12.34
N LEU A 354 -43.31 15.24 -13.31
CA LEU A 354 -42.48 16.44 -13.11
C LEU A 354 -42.91 17.42 -12.01
N PRO A 355 -44.20 17.82 -11.88
CA PRO A 355 -44.59 18.80 -10.88
C PRO A 355 -44.32 18.33 -9.44
N TRP A 356 -44.54 17.04 -9.19
CA TRP A 356 -44.43 16.46 -7.85
C TRP A 356 -43.05 15.86 -7.58
N SER A 357 -42.39 15.30 -8.60
CA SER A 357 -41.04 14.77 -8.48
C SER A 357 -40.02 15.89 -8.21
N LEU A 358 -40.19 17.07 -8.82
CA LEU A 358 -39.33 18.25 -8.58
C LEU A 358 -39.48 18.77 -7.15
N VAL A 359 -40.72 18.89 -6.65
CA VAL A 359 -40.99 19.33 -5.27
C VAL A 359 -40.37 18.35 -4.27
N GLY A 360 -40.52 17.05 -4.50
CA GLY A 360 -39.90 16.01 -3.68
C GLY A 360 -38.37 16.09 -3.68
N LEU A 361 -37.76 16.31 -4.85
CA LEU A 361 -36.30 16.46 -4.99
C LEU A 361 -35.78 17.67 -4.20
N VAL A 362 -36.40 18.85 -4.36
CA VAL A 362 -35.99 20.06 -3.63
C VAL A 362 -36.13 19.86 -2.12
N ALA A 363 -37.22 19.26 -1.65
CA ALA A 363 -37.42 18.94 -0.24
C ALA A 363 -36.34 17.98 0.29
N GLY A 364 -35.99 16.94 -0.48
CA GLY A 364 -34.93 16.00 -0.13
C GLY A 364 -33.56 16.66 0.02
N ILE A 365 -33.20 17.57 -0.90
CA ILE A 365 -31.92 18.31 -0.85
C ILE A 365 -31.85 19.22 0.39
N LEU A 366 -32.92 19.96 0.68
CA LEU A 366 -32.98 20.86 1.83
C LEU A 366 -32.90 20.09 3.15
N TRP A 367 -33.62 18.98 3.26
CA TRP A 367 -33.62 18.16 4.48
C TRP A 367 -32.30 17.42 4.69
N GLY A 368 -31.69 16.93 3.60
CA GLY A 368 -30.39 16.25 3.63
C GLY A 368 -29.29 17.14 4.19
N ARG A 369 -29.30 18.45 3.88
CA ARG A 369 -28.34 19.41 4.45
C ARG A 369 -28.49 19.53 5.97
N HIS A 370 -29.70 19.52 6.50
CA HIS A 370 -29.94 19.71 7.93
C HIS A 370 -29.58 18.46 8.76
N LEU A 371 -29.82 17.26 8.24
CA LEU A 371 -29.46 16.02 8.93
C LEU A 371 -27.96 15.69 8.91
N SER A 372 -27.18 16.37 8.06
CA SER A 372 -25.77 16.04 7.80
C SER A 372 -24.76 16.84 8.63
N ALA A 373 -25.15 17.45 9.75
CA ALA A 373 -24.29 18.34 10.55
C ALA A 373 -23.07 17.67 11.24
N ARG A 374 -22.66 16.45 10.86
CA ARG A 374 -21.43 15.79 11.32
C ARG A 374 -20.39 15.72 10.19
N PRO A 375 -19.17 16.25 10.40
CA PRO A 375 -18.18 16.39 9.34
C PRO A 375 -17.42 15.07 9.14
N ARG A 376 -17.78 14.31 8.11
CA ARG A 376 -16.88 13.33 7.48
C ARG A 376 -16.99 13.53 5.97
N ARG A 377 -15.98 14.17 5.39
CA ARG A 377 -16.05 14.82 4.05
C ARG A 377 -16.23 13.82 2.90
N LEU A 378 -15.63 12.62 2.97
CA LEU A 378 -15.72 11.62 1.89
C LEU A 378 -17.12 10.96 1.75
N LEU A 379 -17.86 10.83 2.86
CA LEU A 379 -19.22 10.23 2.87
C LEU A 379 -20.33 11.24 2.54
N ALA A 380 -20.00 12.51 2.32
CA ALA A 380 -20.97 13.57 2.11
C ALA A 380 -21.65 13.49 0.73
N LEU A 381 -20.91 13.09 -0.32
CA LEU A 381 -21.40 13.00 -1.71
C LEU A 381 -22.41 11.85 -1.90
N LEU A 382 -22.13 10.68 -1.31
CA LEU A 382 -23.07 9.55 -1.31
C LEU A 382 -24.33 9.85 -0.48
N ARG A 383 -24.20 10.61 0.61
CA ARG A 383 -25.33 11.01 1.44
C ARG A 383 -26.24 12.01 0.75
N THR A 384 -25.72 13.09 0.16
CA THR A 384 -26.54 14.11 -0.50
C THR A 384 -27.31 13.55 -1.70
N GLY A 385 -26.70 12.66 -2.48
CA GLY A 385 -27.37 11.98 -3.59
C GLY A 385 -28.54 11.08 -3.12
N SER A 386 -28.36 10.36 -2.02
CA SER A 386 -29.40 9.46 -1.49
C SER A 386 -30.69 10.19 -1.07
N TYR A 387 -30.58 11.38 -0.46
CA TYR A 387 -31.76 12.14 -0.03
C TYR A 387 -32.54 12.75 -1.20
N ALA A 388 -31.86 13.17 -2.27
CA ALA A 388 -32.51 13.66 -3.48
C ALA A 388 -33.32 12.56 -4.18
N LEU A 389 -32.76 11.33 -4.23
CA LEU A 389 -33.44 10.16 -4.78
C LEU A 389 -34.67 9.77 -3.94
N LEU A 390 -34.54 9.74 -2.61
CA LEU A 390 -35.66 9.46 -1.72
C LEU A 390 -36.79 10.49 -1.89
N GLY A 391 -36.41 11.78 -1.98
CA GLY A 391 -37.35 12.87 -2.22
C GLY A 391 -38.12 12.71 -3.54
N SER A 392 -37.42 12.38 -4.63
CA SER A 392 -38.08 12.18 -5.93
C SER A 392 -39.01 10.95 -5.94
N CYS A 393 -38.62 9.86 -5.28
CA CYS A 393 -39.46 8.66 -5.11
C CYS A 393 -40.75 8.98 -4.35
N CYS A 394 -40.66 9.75 -3.25
CA CYS A 394 -41.83 10.22 -2.53
C CYS A 394 -42.75 11.10 -3.40
N GLY A 395 -42.17 12.00 -4.20
CA GLY A 395 -42.93 12.83 -5.15
C GLY A 395 -43.70 12.01 -6.18
N ILE A 396 -43.07 10.96 -6.75
CA ILE A 396 -43.70 10.04 -7.69
C ILE A 396 -44.85 9.28 -7.03
N LEU A 397 -44.65 8.76 -5.81
CA LEU A 397 -45.70 8.07 -5.06
C LEU A 397 -46.89 8.99 -4.79
N VAL A 398 -46.67 10.19 -4.28
CA VAL A 398 -47.76 11.16 -4.04
C VAL A 398 -48.53 11.46 -5.32
N SER A 399 -47.82 11.64 -6.45
CA SER A 399 -48.44 11.87 -7.75
C SER A 399 -49.31 10.67 -8.19
N ALA A 400 -48.78 9.45 -8.09
CA ALA A 400 -49.46 8.22 -8.47
C ALA A 400 -50.72 7.98 -7.64
N PHE A 401 -50.63 8.14 -6.32
CA PHE A 401 -51.77 7.97 -5.40
C PHE A 401 -52.86 9.01 -5.59
N LYS A 402 -52.50 10.24 -5.99
CA LYS A 402 -53.47 11.28 -6.36
C LYS A 402 -54.21 10.96 -7.66
N HIS A 403 -53.59 10.24 -8.59
CA HIS A 403 -54.20 9.91 -9.88
C HIS A 403 -55.14 8.69 -9.79
N ASP A 404 -54.67 7.59 -9.20
CA ASP A 404 -55.47 6.38 -8.99
C ASP A 404 -54.88 5.55 -7.84
N GLN A 405 -55.49 5.61 -6.66
CA GLN A 405 -55.02 4.92 -5.46
C GLN A 405 -55.02 3.39 -5.61
N ALA A 406 -56.01 2.81 -6.29
CA ALA A 406 -56.10 1.35 -6.42
C ALA A 406 -55.01 0.82 -7.36
N ARG A 407 -54.74 1.52 -8.47
CA ARG A 407 -53.64 1.16 -9.37
C ARG A 407 -52.27 1.49 -8.78
N ALA A 408 -52.16 2.59 -8.03
CA ALA A 408 -50.92 2.97 -7.34
C ALA A 408 -50.51 1.91 -6.32
N THR A 409 -51.45 1.44 -5.50
CA THR A 409 -51.19 0.39 -4.49
C THR A 409 -50.80 -0.93 -5.12
N ALA A 410 -51.55 -1.39 -6.14
CA ALA A 410 -51.19 -2.60 -6.88
C ALA A 410 -49.81 -2.48 -7.54
N GLY A 411 -49.52 -1.32 -8.14
CA GLY A 411 -48.21 -1.01 -8.72
C GLY A 411 -47.10 -1.03 -7.69
N ALA A 412 -47.28 -0.34 -6.56
CA ALA A 412 -46.31 -0.27 -5.48
C ALA A 412 -45.99 -1.65 -4.90
N VAL A 413 -47.01 -2.47 -4.61
CA VAL A 413 -46.83 -3.84 -4.11
C VAL A 413 -46.05 -4.68 -5.11
N SER A 414 -46.43 -4.65 -6.40
CA SER A 414 -45.71 -5.41 -7.43
C SER A 414 -44.24 -4.95 -7.57
N GLY A 415 -44.01 -3.64 -7.49
CA GLY A 415 -42.67 -3.05 -7.55
C GLY A 415 -41.79 -3.42 -6.35
N ILE A 416 -42.35 -3.46 -5.14
CA ILE A 416 -41.65 -3.94 -3.94
C ILE A 416 -41.24 -5.40 -4.11
N LEU A 417 -42.16 -6.27 -4.55
CA LEU A 417 -41.86 -7.69 -4.75
C LEU A 417 -40.74 -7.90 -5.78
N ILE A 418 -40.75 -7.15 -6.88
CA ILE A 418 -39.67 -7.18 -7.87
C ILE A 418 -38.35 -6.71 -7.26
N GLY A 419 -38.36 -5.60 -6.51
CA GLY A 419 -37.17 -5.09 -5.82
C GLY A 419 -36.57 -6.11 -4.84
N LEU A 420 -37.41 -6.76 -4.04
CA LEU A 420 -37.00 -7.82 -3.11
C LEU A 420 -36.40 -9.02 -3.85
N ALA A 421 -37.00 -9.45 -4.97
CA ALA A 421 -36.49 -10.55 -5.78
C ALA A 421 -35.10 -10.23 -6.37
N VAL A 422 -34.87 -8.99 -6.80
CA VAL A 422 -33.55 -8.53 -7.29
C VAL A 422 -32.50 -8.57 -6.16
N VAL A 423 -32.83 -8.05 -4.97
CA VAL A 423 -31.89 -8.09 -3.83
C VAL A 423 -31.59 -9.52 -3.42
N ALA A 424 -32.59 -10.40 -3.34
CA ALA A 424 -32.39 -11.82 -3.05
C ALA A 424 -31.51 -12.50 -4.11
N GLY A 425 -31.72 -12.22 -5.39
CA GLY A 425 -30.88 -12.72 -6.49
C GLY A 425 -29.42 -12.28 -6.38
N LEU A 426 -29.16 -11.02 -6.01
CA LEU A 426 -27.81 -10.51 -5.78
C LEU A 426 -27.13 -11.16 -4.57
N ILE A 427 -27.88 -11.40 -3.48
CA ILE A 427 -27.37 -12.12 -2.31
C ILE A 427 -27.00 -13.56 -2.68
N LEU A 428 -27.88 -14.27 -3.39
CA LEU A 428 -27.63 -15.65 -3.83
C LEU A 428 -26.44 -15.75 -4.79
N LEU A 429 -26.34 -14.83 -5.75
CA LEU A 429 -25.20 -14.75 -6.67
C LEU A 429 -23.90 -14.61 -5.90
N ARG A 430 -23.90 -13.77 -4.87
CA ARG A 430 -22.71 -13.56 -4.05
C ARG A 430 -22.33 -14.80 -3.24
N ILE A 431 -23.31 -15.48 -2.62
CA ILE A 431 -23.09 -16.74 -1.91
C ILE A 431 -22.49 -17.77 -2.87
N MET A 432 -23.01 -17.86 -4.10
CA MET A 432 -22.49 -18.77 -5.12
C MET A 432 -21.03 -18.45 -5.48
N ILE A 433 -20.67 -17.17 -5.66
CA ILE A 433 -19.28 -16.76 -5.91
C ILE A 433 -18.36 -17.16 -4.74
N GLY A 434 -18.81 -16.97 -3.50
CA GLY A 434 -18.07 -17.39 -2.31
C GLY A 434 -17.84 -18.90 -2.27
N LEU A 435 -18.88 -19.70 -2.57
CA LEU A 435 -18.79 -21.17 -2.60
C LEU A 435 -17.88 -21.71 -3.73
N ILE A 436 -17.77 -20.98 -4.84
CA ILE A 436 -16.84 -21.33 -5.93
C ILE A 436 -15.40 -21.06 -5.50
N LYS A 437 -15.15 -19.95 -4.79
CA LYS A 437 -13.80 -19.58 -4.31
C LYS A 437 -13.34 -20.49 -3.17
N SER A 438 -14.26 -20.98 -2.33
CA SER A 438 -13.96 -21.85 -1.19
C SER A 438 -13.82 -23.33 -1.53
N ARG A 439 -13.82 -23.74 -2.80
CA ARG A 439 -13.41 -25.11 -3.15
C ARG A 439 -11.89 -25.16 -3.00
N PRO A 440 -11.34 -25.85 -1.97
CA PRO A 440 -9.91 -26.04 -1.88
C PRO A 440 -9.48 -26.66 -3.19
N THR A 441 -8.52 -26.03 -3.86
CA THR A 441 -7.77 -26.66 -4.94
C THR A 441 -6.97 -27.79 -4.29
N GLY A 442 -7.63 -28.91 -4.02
CA GLY A 442 -7.03 -30.18 -3.71
C GLY A 442 -6.27 -30.63 -4.96
N VAL A 443 -5.15 -29.98 -5.21
CA VAL A 443 -4.01 -30.62 -5.85
C VAL A 443 -3.38 -31.38 -4.69
N ASP A 444 -3.86 -32.61 -4.51
CA ASP A 444 -3.08 -33.63 -3.83
C ASP A 444 -1.68 -33.60 -4.47
N GLU A 445 -0.64 -33.36 -3.69
CA GLU A 445 0.75 -33.70 -4.04
C GLU A 445 0.95 -35.20 -3.74
N PRO A 446 0.86 -36.13 -4.70
CA PRO A 446 1.28 -37.51 -4.49
C PRO A 446 2.78 -37.73 -4.82
N GLU A 447 3.68 -36.80 -4.50
CA GLU A 447 5.12 -36.96 -4.87
C GLU A 447 6.15 -36.86 -3.73
N LYS A 448 5.76 -36.55 -2.49
CA LYS A 448 6.72 -36.56 -1.36
C LYS A 448 6.94 -37.95 -0.73
N ALA A 449 6.20 -38.98 -1.12
CA ALA A 449 6.36 -40.32 -0.56
C ALA A 449 7.41 -41.20 -1.26
N VAL A 450 8.09 -40.72 -2.32
CA VAL A 450 9.01 -41.57 -3.12
C VAL A 450 10.49 -41.39 -2.73
N TRP A 451 10.87 -40.31 -2.05
CA TRP A 451 12.29 -40.04 -1.75
C TRP A 451 12.78 -40.53 -0.38
N GLU A 452 11.91 -41.11 0.47
CA GLU A 452 12.28 -41.53 1.83
C GLU A 452 12.74 -43.01 1.95
N LEU A 453 12.92 -43.73 0.82
CA LEU A 453 13.30 -45.16 0.82
C LEU A 453 14.73 -45.47 0.36
N GLU A 454 15.57 -44.49 0.05
CA GLU A 454 16.98 -44.71 -0.32
C GLU A 454 17.95 -43.86 0.51
N ALA A 455 17.93 -44.03 1.84
CA ALA A 455 19.08 -43.68 2.68
C ALA A 455 19.90 -44.95 2.96
N PRO A 456 21.12 -45.10 2.40
CA PRO A 456 21.97 -46.25 2.66
C PRO A 456 22.51 -46.23 4.11
N ASP A 457 22.23 -47.33 4.83
CA ASP A 457 22.73 -47.63 6.17
C ASP A 457 24.26 -47.74 6.18
N HIS A 458 24.92 -46.65 6.57
CA HIS A 458 26.35 -46.61 6.88
C HIS A 458 26.61 -46.94 8.35
N THR A 459 26.24 -48.13 8.81
CA THR A 459 26.79 -48.71 10.05
C THR A 459 27.19 -50.17 9.92
N ARG A 460 28.34 -50.44 9.28
CA ARG A 460 29.11 -51.67 9.51
C ARG A 460 30.59 -51.46 9.23
N GLY A 461 31.42 -51.52 10.27
CA GLY A 461 32.87 -51.61 10.10
C GLY A 461 33.72 -51.18 11.31
N GLN A 462 33.54 -51.82 12.47
CA GLN A 462 34.61 -51.91 13.47
C GLN A 462 34.72 -53.38 13.91
N THR A 463 35.76 -54.05 13.41
CA THR A 463 36.47 -55.18 14.04
C THR A 463 37.90 -55.13 13.56
#